data_AF-A0A9E5ETV4-F1
#
_entry.id   AF-A0A9E5ETV4-F1
#
_cell.length_a   1.000
_cell.length_b   1.000
_cell.length_c   1.000
_cell.angle_alpha   90.00
_cell.angle_beta   90.00
_cell.angle_gamma   90.00
#
_symmetry.space_group_name_H-M   'P 1'
#
loop_
_entity.id
_entity.type
_entity.pdbx_description
1 polymer ?
#
loop_
_entity_poly.entity_id
_entity_poly.type
_entity_poly.pdbx_seq_one_letter_code
_entity_poly.pdbx_strand_id
1 'polypeptide(L)' 'MPADSYTLADVALRFVLAHPAVSTIIPGIRNVNQAEANTKVSDMPPLPDTVIHKLRDHYWHRGIWYGGK' A
#
# COMPACT_ATOMS: atom_id res chain seq x y z
N MET A 1 7.49 10.55 10.97
CA MET A 1 6.50 9.51 11.34
C MET A 1 7.22 8.50 12.20
N PRO A 2 6.74 8.20 13.42
CA PRO A 2 7.30 7.09 14.19
C PRO A 2 7.09 5.80 13.39
N ALA A 3 8.16 5.04 13.16
CA ALA A 3 8.09 3.80 12.38
C ALA A 3 7.15 2.77 13.01
N ASP A 4 6.95 2.84 14.33
CA ASP A 4 6.14 1.89 15.10
C ASP A 4 4.62 2.14 14.98
N SER A 5 4.21 3.26 14.39
CA SER A 5 2.78 3.61 14.26
C SER A 5 2.07 2.90 13.10
N TYR A 6 2.81 2.24 12.20
CA TYR A 6 2.26 1.59 11.02
C TYR A 6 2.80 0.18 10.87
N THR A 7 1.91 -0.76 10.54
CA THR A 7 2.34 -2.06 10.01
C THR A 7 2.72 -1.94 8.53
N LEU A 8 3.44 -2.93 8.00
CA LEU A 8 3.72 -3.00 6.56
C LEU A 8 2.43 -3.04 5.73
N ALA A 9 1.39 -3.72 6.23
CA ALA A 9 0.09 -3.78 5.58
C ALA A 9 -0.56 -2.39 5.52
N ASP A 10 -0.53 -1.62 6.62
CA ASP A 10 -1.07 -0.26 6.64
C ASP A 10 -0.39 0.63 5.59
N VAL A 11 0.94 0.58 5.50
CA VAL A 11 1.71 1.35 4.50
C VAL A 11 1.38 0.90 3.08
N ALA A 12 1.28 -0.40 2.82
CA ALA A 12 0.98 -0.93 1.49
C ALA A 12 -0.42 -0.50 1.02
N LEU A 13 -1.43 -0.61 1.87
CA LEU A 13 -2.80 -0.22 1.53
C LEU A 13 -2.93 1.30 1.36
N ARG A 14 -2.30 2.11 2.23
CA ARG A 14 -2.25 3.57 2.05
C ARG A 14 -1.50 4.00 0.80
N PHE A 15 -0.43 3.29 0.43
CA PHE A 15 0.34 3.60 -0.77
C PHE A 15 -0.51 3.45 -2.03
N VAL A 16 -1.31 2.37 -2.13
CA VAL A 16 -2.22 2.17 -3.27
C VAL A 16 -3.28 3.27 -3.31
N LEU A 17 -3.86 3.65 -2.16
CA LEU A 17 -4.84 4.75 -2.06
C LEU A 17 -4.25 6.15 -2.29
N ALA A 18 -2.93 6.32 -2.22
CA ALA A 18 -2.31 7.63 -2.37
C ALA A 18 -2.35 8.16 -3.81
N HIS A 19 -2.60 7.30 -4.80
CA HIS A 19 -2.70 7.72 -6.18
C HIS A 19 -4.09 8.34 -6.46
N PRO A 20 -4.19 9.56 -7.04
CA PRO A 20 -5.45 10.29 -7.16
C PRO A 20 -6.51 9.58 -8.03
N ALA A 21 -6.08 8.67 -8.92
CA ALA A 21 -6.99 7.86 -9.74
C ALA A 21 -7.59 6.65 -8.99
N VAL A 22 -7.14 6.33 -7.78
CA VAL A 22 -7.62 5.19 -7.00
C VAL A 22 -8.65 5.68 -5.97
N SER A 23 -9.91 5.32 -6.17
CA SER A 23 -11.00 5.68 -5.26
C SER A 23 -11.28 4.64 -4.18
N THR A 24 -10.89 3.38 -4.41
CA THR A 24 -11.14 2.26 -3.50
C THR A 24 -10.13 1.15 -3.72
N ILE A 25 -9.92 0.33 -2.69
CA ILE A 25 -9.06 -0.86 -2.70
C ILE A 25 -9.83 -2.06 -2.15
N ILE A 26 -9.54 -3.26 -2.67
CA ILE A 26 -10.21 -4.50 -2.26
C ILE A 26 -9.16 -5.49 -1.77
N PRO A 27 -8.62 -5.32 -0.55
CA PRO A 27 -7.61 -6.23 -0.01
C PRO A 27 -8.22 -7.59 0.33
N GLY A 28 -7.43 -8.65 0.18
CA GLY A 28 -7.85 -10.01 0.55
C GLY A 28 -8.05 -10.17 2.05
N ILE A 29 -9.11 -10.90 2.45
CA ILE A 29 -9.51 -11.10 3.84
C ILE A 29 -9.80 -12.59 4.05
N ARG A 30 -9.21 -13.19 5.11
CA ARG A 30 -9.46 -14.58 5.53
C ARG A 30 -10.06 -14.71 6.92
N ASN A 31 -10.09 -13.63 7.71
CA ASN A 31 -10.66 -13.60 9.05
C ASN A 31 -11.06 -12.17 9.45
N VAL A 32 -11.78 -12.05 10.57
CA VAL A 32 -12.31 -10.77 11.07
C VAL A 32 -11.18 -9.79 11.40
N ASN A 33 -10.11 -10.23 12.04
CA ASN A 33 -8.98 -9.35 12.40
C ASN A 33 -8.35 -8.70 11.17
N GLN A 34 -8.26 -9.41 10.04
CA GLN A 34 -7.80 -8.84 8.77
C GLN A 34 -8.80 -7.85 8.19
N ALA A 35 -10.10 -8.12 8.31
CA ALA A 35 -11.13 -7.18 7.87
C ALA A 35 -10.97 -5.84 8.61
N GLU A 36 -10.89 -5.88 9.95
CA GLU A 36 -10.71 -4.71 10.80
C GLU A 36 -9.37 -3.98 10.52
N ALA A 37 -8.27 -4.73 10.43
CA ALA A 37 -6.96 -4.16 10.15
C ALA A 37 -6.84 -3.55 8.74
N ASN A 38 -7.58 -4.08 7.75
CA ASN A 38 -7.55 -3.55 6.40
C ASN A 38 -8.47 -2.32 6.26
N THR A 39 -9.64 -2.30 6.92
CA THR A 39 -10.60 -1.20 6.78
C THR A 39 -10.21 0.04 7.57
N LYS A 40 -9.53 -0.11 8.73
CA LYS A 40 -9.03 1.05 9.52
C LYS A 40 -8.14 1.99 8.71
N VAL A 41 -7.52 1.50 7.63
CA VAL A 41 -6.63 2.26 6.75
C VAL A 41 -7.32 3.45 6.08
N SER A 42 -8.64 3.35 5.85
CA SER A 42 -9.44 4.44 5.30
C SER A 42 -9.49 5.66 6.22
N ASP A 43 -9.43 5.43 7.54
CA ASP A 43 -9.47 6.48 8.56
C ASP A 43 -8.08 7.03 8.92
N MET A 44 -7.02 6.40 8.43
CA MET A 44 -5.65 6.85 8.68
C MET A 44 -5.31 8.08 7.83
N PRO A 45 -4.42 8.97 8.33
CA PRO A 45 -3.94 10.09 7.54
C PRO A 45 -3.17 9.62 6.29
N PRO A 46 -3.12 10.46 5.24
CA PRO A 46 -2.26 10.22 4.08
C PRO A 46 -0.81 9.96 4.46
N LEU A 47 -0.15 9.08 3.68
CA LEU A 47 1.30 8.94 3.78
C LEU A 47 1.94 10.28 3.39
N PRO A 48 2.98 10.73 4.09
CA PRO A 48 3.75 11.89 3.67
C PRO A 48 4.34 11.67 2.29
N ASP A 49 4.37 12.72 1.46
CA ASP A 49 4.96 12.66 0.12
C ASP A 49 6.42 12.18 0.14
N THR A 50 7.16 12.51 1.20
CA THR A 50 8.54 12.04 1.40
C THR A 50 8.65 10.52 1.47
N VAL A 51 7.67 9.85 2.07
CA VAL A 51 7.61 8.39 2.14
C VAL A 51 7.26 7.83 0.76
N ILE A 52 6.26 8.40 0.09
CA ILE A 52 5.86 7.98 -1.26
C ILE A 52 7.03 8.12 -2.24
N HIS A 53 7.77 9.22 -2.18
CA HIS A 53 8.96 9.45 -2.99
C HIS A 53 10.05 8.41 -2.71
N LYS A 54 10.34 8.12 -1.43
CA LYS A 54 11.31 7.09 -1.06
C LYS A 54 10.92 5.69 -1.53
N LEU A 55 9.62 5.37 -1.54
CA LEU A 55 9.14 4.07 -2.04
C LEU A 55 9.40 3.87 -3.54
N ARG A 56 9.52 4.94 -4.32
CA ARG A 56 9.84 4.85 -5.76
C ARG A 56 11.21 4.24 -6.02
N ASP A 57 12.17 4.46 -5.12
CA ASP A 57 13.52 3.89 -5.23
C ASP A 57 13.52 2.36 -5.12
N HIS A 58 12.46 1.80 -4.53
CA HIS A 58 12.25 0.37 -4.39
C HIS A 58 11.40 -0.22 -5.53
N TYR A 59 11.07 0.57 -6.55
CA TYR A 59 10.28 0.11 -7.68
C TYR A 59 11.05 -0.97 -8.45
N TRP A 60 10.47 -2.16 -8.48
CA TRP A 60 11.06 -3.30 -9.15
C TRP A 60 10.67 -3.31 -10.63
N HIS A 61 11.58 -2.87 -11.50
CA HIS A 61 11.42 -2.87 -12.96
C HIS A 61 11.45 -4.29 -13.55
N ARG A 62 10.47 -5.15 -13.26
CA ARG A 62 10.32 -6.44 -13.95
C ARG A 62 9.63 -6.22 -15.30
N GLY A 63 10.44 -6.16 -16.37
CA GLY A 63 9.98 -6.32 -17.74
C GLY A 63 9.49 -7.75 -17.97
N ILE A 64 8.23 -7.85 -18.41
CA ILE A 64 7.59 -8.93 -19.18
C ILE A 64 8.25 -10.32 -19.09
N TRP A 65 7.62 -11.25 -18.36
CA TRP A 65 7.99 -12.67 -18.26
C TRP A 65 7.67 -13.50 -19.54
N TYR A 66 7.55 -12.85 -20.68
CA TYR A 66 7.30 -13.45 -22.00
C TYR A 66 8.20 -12.83 -23.07
N GLY A 67 9.51 -12.78 -22.80
CA GLY A 67 10.50 -12.74 -23.88
C GLY A 67 10.71 -14.17 -24.36
N GLY A 68 9.99 -14.55 -25.41
CA GLY A 68 9.87 -15.92 -25.90
C GLY A 68 11.16 -16.74 -25.89
N LYS A 69 11.07 -17.90 -25.23
CA LYS A 69 11.62 -19.17 -25.68
C LYS A 69 10.58 -20.24 -25.45
#